data_AF-A0A496PYD2-F1
#
_entry.id   AF-A0A496PYD2-F1
#
_cell.length_a   1.000
_cell.length_b   1.000
_cell.length_c   1.000
_cell.angle_alpha   90.00
_cell.angle_beta   90.00
_cell.angle_gamma   90.00
#
_symmetry.space_group_name_H-M   'P 1'
#
loop_
_entity.id
_entity.type
_entity.pdbx_description
1 polymer ?
#
loop_
_entity_poly.entity_id
_entity_poly.type
_entity_poly.pdbx_seq_one_letter_code
_entity_poly.pdbx_strand_id
1 'polypeptide(L)'
;MKTVSLIATLSCLLLLNPVAGADLTRTQFNNPGLVVDLGVGLWAWPMPMDWDGDGDLDLVVSCPDVPYNGTWLFENPDPESTMPVFKAPVRIGDSLKNARLSYVDEEPRVLTPMTEWIDFLGRTFESKRTIYPAEVHDGFEKVRADQWHYADYDGDGSLDLIVGIGVWDDYGWDNAHNSKGEWMNGPLHGYVYLLRNEGTTGVPAYADPVRIEAAGRPIDVYGMPSPSLADFDHDGDLDLLCGEFMDGFTYFQNTGSRSHPVYVGGRRLTHEGRALAMHVQMITPVAVDWDRDGDMDIVVGDEDGRVALIEHTGKTDADGVPLFLPPQFFQQEAG
;
A
#
# COMPACT_ATOMS: atom_id res chain seq x y z
N MET A 1 -84.19 4.64 -8.69
CA MET A 1 -82.72 4.72 -8.79
C MET A 1 -82.12 3.84 -7.72
N LYS A 2 -81.67 2.64 -8.08
CA LYS A 2 -80.79 1.80 -7.26
C LYS A 2 -79.71 1.29 -8.21
N THR A 3 -78.50 1.75 -7.97
CA THR A 3 -77.31 1.54 -8.79
C THR A 3 -76.72 0.16 -8.50
N VAL A 4 -76.40 -0.56 -9.57
CA VAL A 4 -75.71 -1.86 -9.55
C VAL A 4 -74.22 -1.60 -9.33
N SER A 5 -73.61 -2.32 -8.38
CA SER A 5 -72.17 -2.31 -8.14
C SER A 5 -71.50 -3.36 -9.04
N LEU A 6 -70.61 -2.92 -9.94
CA LEU A 6 -69.78 -3.79 -10.76
C LEU A 6 -68.41 -3.92 -10.06
N ILE A 7 -68.03 -5.13 -9.68
CA ILE A 7 -66.69 -5.43 -9.15
C ILE A 7 -65.76 -5.58 -10.36
N ALA A 8 -64.76 -4.71 -10.48
CA ALA A 8 -63.68 -4.83 -11.45
C ALA A 8 -62.50 -5.55 -10.78
N THR A 9 -62.20 -6.76 -11.22
CA THR A 9 -60.99 -7.51 -10.85
C THR A 9 -59.83 -6.99 -11.71
N LEU A 10 -58.87 -6.31 -11.09
CA LEU A 10 -57.64 -5.87 -11.74
C LEU A 10 -56.61 -7.02 -11.65
N SER A 11 -56.45 -7.78 -12.72
CA SER A 11 -55.38 -8.78 -12.82
C SER A 11 -54.08 -8.09 -13.23
N CYS A 12 -53.17 -7.91 -12.27
CA CYS A 12 -51.79 -7.49 -12.53
C CYS A 12 -51.04 -8.65 -13.23
N LEU A 13 -50.67 -8.47 -14.49
CA LEU A 13 -49.66 -9.33 -15.14
C LEU A 13 -48.29 -8.98 -14.56
N LEU A 14 -47.74 -9.85 -13.71
CA LEU A 14 -46.32 -9.87 -13.37
C LEU A 14 -45.54 -10.37 -14.60
N LEU A 15 -44.90 -9.46 -15.32
CA LEU A 15 -43.85 -9.80 -16.28
C LEU A 15 -42.61 -10.20 -15.48
N LEU A 16 -42.48 -11.50 -15.22
CA LEU A 16 -41.22 -12.10 -14.80
C LEU A 16 -40.26 -12.03 -16.00
N ASN A 17 -39.33 -11.07 -15.98
CA ASN A 17 -38.15 -11.18 -16.81
C ASN A 17 -37.34 -12.38 -16.28
N PRO A 18 -37.13 -13.46 -17.05
CA PRO A 18 -36.17 -14.46 -16.66
C PRO A 18 -34.81 -13.76 -16.64
N VAL A 19 -34.16 -13.74 -15.47
CA VAL A 19 -32.73 -13.50 -15.41
C VAL A 19 -32.10 -14.62 -16.22
N ALA A 20 -31.66 -14.30 -17.44
CA ALA A 20 -30.85 -15.23 -18.22
C ALA A 20 -29.64 -15.55 -17.35
N GLY A 21 -29.50 -16.80 -16.94
CA GLY A 21 -28.29 -17.24 -16.26
C GLY A 21 -27.11 -16.91 -17.15
N ALA A 22 -26.11 -16.23 -16.61
CA ALA A 22 -24.88 -15.99 -17.35
C ALA A 22 -24.35 -17.35 -17.81
N ASP A 23 -24.26 -17.56 -19.13
CA ASP A 23 -23.68 -18.76 -19.69
C ASP A 23 -22.21 -18.80 -19.26
N LEU A 24 -21.91 -19.66 -18.28
CA LEU A 24 -20.55 -19.87 -17.81
C LEU A 24 -19.74 -20.49 -18.95
N THR A 25 -18.94 -19.67 -19.60
CA THR A 25 -18.04 -20.12 -20.66
C THR A 25 -16.78 -20.67 -20.01
N ARG A 26 -16.47 -21.94 -20.30
CA ARG A 26 -15.24 -22.55 -19.81
C ARG A 26 -14.04 -21.86 -20.43
N THR A 27 -13.16 -21.29 -19.60
CA THR A 27 -11.87 -20.75 -20.03
C THR A 27 -11.03 -21.87 -20.65
N GLN A 28 -10.48 -21.61 -21.84
CA GLN A 28 -9.60 -22.55 -22.52
C GLN A 28 -8.25 -22.60 -21.80
N PHE A 29 -7.61 -23.77 -21.81
CA PHE A 29 -6.21 -23.87 -21.38
C PHE A 29 -5.33 -23.14 -22.39
N ASN A 30 -4.35 -22.36 -21.91
CA ASN A 30 -3.48 -21.51 -22.72
C ASN A 30 -4.31 -20.58 -23.62
N ASN A 31 -4.84 -19.50 -23.04
CA ASN A 31 -5.76 -18.57 -23.68
C ASN A 31 -5.06 -17.21 -23.89
N PRO A 32 -4.32 -17.02 -25.01
CA PRO A 32 -3.63 -15.76 -25.28
C PRO A 32 -4.60 -14.57 -25.27
N GLY A 33 -4.19 -13.48 -24.62
CA GLY A 33 -5.02 -12.28 -24.47
C GLY A 33 -6.13 -12.42 -23.42
N LEU A 34 -6.14 -13.49 -22.62
CA LEU A 34 -7.00 -13.53 -21.43
C LEU A 34 -6.52 -12.47 -20.44
N VAL A 35 -7.42 -11.56 -20.08
CA VAL A 35 -7.19 -10.56 -19.03
C VAL A 35 -7.63 -11.14 -17.69
N VAL A 36 -6.77 -11.00 -16.67
CA VAL A 36 -7.00 -11.43 -15.29
C VAL A 36 -6.57 -10.32 -14.33
N ASP A 37 -6.97 -10.42 -13.06
CA ASP A 37 -6.42 -9.54 -12.03
C ASP A 37 -4.90 -9.73 -11.95
N LEU A 38 -4.18 -8.62 -11.85
CA LEU A 38 -2.74 -8.63 -11.62
C LEU A 38 -2.45 -9.25 -10.26
N GLY A 39 -1.55 -10.23 -10.22
CA GLY A 39 -1.14 -10.76 -8.93
C GLY A 39 0.08 -11.68 -8.94
N VAL A 40 0.75 -11.71 -7.80
CA VAL A 40 1.99 -12.49 -7.58
C VAL A 40 1.84 -13.59 -6.51
N GLY A 41 0.63 -13.85 -6.02
CA GLY A 41 0.39 -14.76 -4.89
C GLY A 41 0.75 -14.17 -3.53
N LEU A 42 0.79 -15.00 -2.48
CA LEU A 42 0.73 -14.54 -1.08
C LEU A 42 1.80 -13.47 -0.75
N TRP A 43 1.28 -12.26 -0.46
CA TRP A 43 1.94 -10.96 -0.27
C TRP A 43 2.53 -10.33 -1.53
N ALA A 44 1.89 -9.27 -1.99
CA ALA A 44 2.45 -8.35 -2.98
C ALA A 44 3.13 -7.18 -2.27
N TRP A 45 4.41 -6.91 -2.56
CA TRP A 45 5.06 -5.65 -2.25
C TRP A 45 5.33 -4.86 -3.51
N PRO A 46 4.47 -3.90 -3.84
CA PRO A 46 4.58 -3.12 -5.07
C PRO A 46 5.71 -2.11 -4.96
N MET A 47 6.34 -1.87 -6.10
CA MET A 47 7.35 -0.85 -6.34
C MET A 47 7.02 -0.27 -7.73
N PRO A 48 6.01 0.61 -7.82
CA PRO A 48 5.68 1.29 -9.08
C PRO A 48 6.90 2.11 -9.52
N MET A 49 7.37 1.96 -10.75
CA MET A 49 8.55 2.68 -11.23
C MET A 49 8.60 2.67 -12.75
N ASP A 50 9.19 3.69 -13.36
CA ASP A 50 9.52 3.68 -14.79
C ASP A 50 10.69 2.71 -15.01
N TRP A 51 10.38 1.47 -15.40
CA TRP A 51 11.35 0.39 -15.41
C TRP A 51 12.24 0.43 -16.67
N ASP A 52 11.66 0.78 -17.81
CA ASP A 52 12.35 0.77 -19.10
C ASP A 52 12.75 2.17 -19.61
N GLY A 53 12.36 3.23 -18.91
CA GLY A 53 12.73 4.61 -19.18
C GLY A 53 11.91 5.25 -20.31
N ASP A 54 10.73 4.71 -20.63
CA ASP A 54 9.82 5.28 -21.62
C ASP A 54 8.93 6.41 -21.07
N GLY A 55 9.00 6.61 -19.75
CA GLY A 55 8.35 7.69 -19.03
C GLY A 55 7.04 7.27 -18.38
N ASP A 56 6.56 6.03 -18.53
CA ASP A 56 5.45 5.49 -17.76
C ASP A 56 5.79 4.54 -16.64
N LEU A 57 4.94 4.57 -15.61
CA LEU A 57 5.15 3.75 -14.44
C LEU A 57 4.72 2.32 -14.78
N ASP A 58 5.70 1.45 -14.79
CA ASP A 58 5.51 0.02 -14.70
C ASP A 58 5.24 -0.38 -13.25
N LEU A 59 4.90 -1.65 -13.07
CA LEU A 59 4.76 -2.22 -11.75
C LEU A 59 5.77 -3.34 -11.55
N VAL A 60 6.72 -3.13 -10.64
CA VAL A 60 7.55 -4.21 -10.10
C VAL A 60 6.93 -4.69 -8.79
N VAL A 61 6.70 -6.00 -8.66
CA VAL A 61 6.12 -6.57 -7.44
C VAL A 61 7.02 -7.68 -6.92
N SER A 62 7.42 -7.57 -5.66
CA SER A 62 8.12 -8.65 -4.98
C SER A 62 7.14 -9.53 -4.21
N CYS A 63 7.23 -10.85 -4.42
CA CYS A 63 6.50 -11.87 -3.70
C CYS A 63 7.49 -12.73 -2.91
N PRO A 64 7.53 -12.61 -1.57
CA PRO A 64 8.40 -13.40 -0.71
C PRO A 64 7.91 -14.83 -0.48
N ASP A 65 6.66 -15.17 -0.80
CA ASP A 65 6.07 -16.46 -0.45
C ASP A 65 5.88 -17.38 -1.67
N VAL A 66 5.58 -18.64 -1.39
CA VAL A 66 5.37 -19.70 -2.36
C VAL A 66 3.89 -19.74 -2.80
N PRO A 67 3.58 -20.23 -4.01
CA PRO A 67 4.46 -20.90 -4.98
C PRO A 67 5.21 -19.97 -5.95
N TYR A 68 4.88 -18.68 -6.00
CA TYR A 68 5.38 -17.78 -7.05
C TYR A 68 6.74 -17.13 -6.74
N ASN A 69 7.16 -17.11 -5.47
CA ASN A 69 8.41 -16.55 -4.93
C ASN A 69 9.37 -15.93 -5.97
N GLY A 70 9.49 -14.62 -5.94
CA GLY A 70 10.34 -13.87 -6.86
C GLY A 70 9.98 -12.40 -6.92
N THR A 71 10.72 -11.66 -7.72
CA THR A 71 10.36 -10.29 -8.11
C THR A 71 9.95 -10.31 -9.59
N TRP A 72 8.81 -9.68 -9.87
CA TRP A 72 8.11 -9.76 -11.15
C TRP A 72 7.90 -8.36 -11.70
N LEU A 73 8.15 -8.19 -12.99
CA LEU A 73 7.86 -6.98 -13.76
C LEU A 73 6.54 -7.17 -14.49
N PHE A 74 5.68 -6.16 -14.38
CA PHE A 74 4.47 -5.96 -15.15
C PHE A 74 4.66 -4.69 -15.96
N GLU A 75 4.92 -4.86 -17.26
CA GLU A 75 5.14 -3.73 -18.18
C GLU A 75 3.80 -3.09 -18.55
N ASN A 76 3.70 -1.77 -18.40
CA ASN A 76 2.56 -0.97 -18.79
C ASN A 76 2.63 -0.72 -20.32
N PRO A 77 1.64 -1.16 -21.11
CA PRO A 77 1.64 -0.92 -22.55
C PRO A 77 0.88 0.35 -22.96
N ASP A 78 0.26 1.07 -22.01
CA ASP A 78 -0.65 2.19 -22.28
C ASP A 78 -0.42 3.35 -21.29
N PRO A 79 0.56 4.24 -21.56
CA PRO A 79 0.92 5.37 -20.69
C PRO A 79 -0.21 6.37 -20.43
N GLU A 80 -1.26 6.37 -21.26
CA GLU A 80 -2.37 7.32 -21.16
C GLU A 80 -3.52 6.79 -20.29
N SER A 81 -3.45 5.52 -19.86
CA SER A 81 -4.48 4.89 -19.04
C SER A 81 -4.06 4.87 -17.57
N THR A 82 -4.88 5.44 -16.69
CA THR A 82 -4.74 5.30 -15.23
C THR A 82 -4.86 3.83 -14.77
N MET A 83 -5.61 3.01 -15.53
CA MET A 83 -5.80 1.58 -15.24
C MET A 83 -5.46 0.74 -16.47
N PRO A 84 -4.17 0.58 -16.81
CA PRO A 84 -3.76 -0.21 -17.96
C PRO A 84 -3.98 -1.70 -17.69
N VAL A 85 -4.09 -2.46 -18.79
CA VAL A 85 -3.92 -3.92 -18.72
C VAL A 85 -2.44 -4.19 -18.96
N PHE A 86 -1.72 -4.54 -17.89
CA PHE A 86 -0.30 -4.84 -17.96
C PHE A 86 -0.02 -6.05 -18.85
N LYS A 87 1.17 -6.12 -19.43
CA LYS A 87 1.64 -7.31 -20.15
C LYS A 87 1.80 -8.49 -19.18
N ALA A 88 1.91 -9.70 -19.76
CA ALA A 88 2.17 -10.89 -18.98
C ALA A 88 3.48 -10.75 -18.15
N PRO A 89 3.48 -11.17 -16.87
CA PRO A 89 4.57 -10.88 -15.96
C PRO A 89 5.87 -11.58 -16.32
N VAL A 90 6.97 -10.87 -16.13
CA VAL A 90 8.32 -11.40 -16.32
C VAL A 90 9.03 -11.49 -14.97
N ARG A 91 9.50 -12.69 -14.59
CA ARG A 91 10.33 -12.83 -13.39
C ARG A 91 11.70 -12.19 -13.64
N ILE A 92 12.02 -11.15 -12.88
CA ILE A 92 13.27 -10.39 -13.00
C ILE A 92 14.31 -10.76 -11.93
N GLY A 93 13.93 -11.52 -10.91
CA GLY A 93 14.89 -12.08 -9.96
C GLY A 93 14.27 -12.65 -8.70
N ASP A 94 15.09 -12.75 -7.65
CA ASP A 94 14.69 -13.34 -6.37
C ASP A 94 13.78 -12.40 -5.58
N SER A 95 13.05 -12.95 -4.62
CA SER A 95 12.16 -12.17 -3.77
C SER A 95 12.93 -11.27 -2.79
N LEU A 96 12.42 -10.08 -2.54
CA LEU A 96 12.97 -9.09 -1.61
C LEU A 96 12.05 -8.93 -0.41
N LYS A 97 12.47 -9.45 0.77
CA LYS A 97 11.67 -9.35 1.99
C LYS A 97 11.55 -7.91 2.51
N ASN A 98 10.33 -7.44 2.74
CA ASN A 98 9.97 -6.07 3.13
C ASN A 98 10.53 -5.01 2.18
N ALA A 99 10.49 -5.29 0.88
CA ALA A 99 10.87 -4.31 -0.12
C ALA A 99 10.01 -3.05 0.01
N ARG A 100 10.65 -1.88 -0.05
CA ARG A 100 10.01 -0.58 -0.14
C ARG A 100 10.69 0.25 -1.20
N LEU A 101 9.88 1.05 -1.88
CA LEU A 101 10.34 2.04 -2.82
C LEU A 101 10.43 3.41 -2.13
N SER A 102 11.45 4.18 -2.50
CA SER A 102 11.54 5.62 -2.22
C SER A 102 11.88 6.33 -3.52
N TYR A 103 11.30 7.49 -3.77
CA TYR A 103 11.74 8.36 -4.87
C TYR A 103 12.67 9.44 -4.32
N VAL A 104 13.85 9.57 -4.92
CA VAL A 104 14.85 10.57 -4.55
C VAL A 104 15.30 11.25 -5.82
N ASP A 105 15.06 12.56 -5.94
CA ASP A 105 15.35 13.32 -7.16
C ASP A 105 14.73 12.66 -8.41
N GLU A 106 13.47 12.23 -8.32
CA GLU A 106 12.70 11.49 -9.35
C GLU A 106 13.24 10.08 -9.67
N GLU A 107 14.30 9.62 -9.01
CA GLU A 107 14.89 8.30 -9.22
C GLU A 107 14.41 7.27 -8.18
N PRO A 108 14.02 6.04 -8.60
CA PRO A 108 13.57 5.01 -7.68
C PRO A 108 14.74 4.40 -6.88
N ARG A 109 14.55 4.24 -5.58
CA ARG A 109 15.50 3.64 -4.63
C ARG A 109 14.81 2.50 -3.90
N VAL A 110 15.33 1.29 -4.09
CA VAL A 110 14.74 0.07 -3.53
C VAL A 110 15.47 -0.34 -2.26
N LEU A 111 14.74 -0.36 -1.15
CA LEU A 111 15.25 -0.68 0.17
C LEU A 111 14.62 -1.98 0.69
N THR A 112 15.43 -2.67 1.47
CA THR A 112 15.06 -3.79 2.35
C THR A 112 15.72 -3.52 3.72
N PRO A 113 15.43 -4.27 4.79
CA PRO A 113 16.05 -4.04 6.08
C PRO A 113 17.55 -3.80 6.01
N MET A 114 17.99 -2.65 6.54
CA MET A 114 19.39 -2.23 6.62
C MET A 114 20.13 -2.11 5.28
N THR A 115 19.44 -2.24 4.14
CA THR A 115 20.06 -2.46 2.84
C THR A 115 19.38 -1.67 1.73
N GLU A 116 20.18 -0.99 0.92
CA GLU A 116 19.74 -0.46 -0.37
C GLU A 116 20.30 -1.31 -1.50
N TRP A 117 19.45 -1.58 -2.50
CA TRP A 117 19.82 -2.22 -3.75
C TRP A 117 20.21 -1.14 -4.79
N ILE A 118 21.47 -1.17 -5.23
CA ILE A 118 22.08 -0.11 -6.05
C ILE A 118 21.92 -0.45 -7.53
N ASP A 119 21.68 0.57 -8.36
CA ASP A 119 21.43 0.44 -9.80
C ASP A 119 20.31 -0.58 -10.08
N PHE A 120 19.23 -0.52 -9.29
CA PHE A 120 18.17 -1.54 -9.35
C PHE A 120 17.52 -1.63 -10.74
N LEU A 121 17.33 -0.49 -11.40
CA LEU A 121 16.98 -0.40 -12.81
C LEU A 121 18.15 -0.89 -13.68
N GLY A 122 17.93 -1.95 -14.45
CA GLY A 122 18.92 -2.48 -15.42
C GLY A 122 20.06 -3.32 -14.86
N ARG A 123 20.35 -3.28 -13.54
CA ARG A 123 21.33 -4.16 -12.85
C ARG A 123 20.76 -4.78 -11.58
N THR A 124 19.49 -5.16 -11.68
CA THR A 124 18.70 -5.71 -10.58
C THR A 124 19.46 -6.83 -9.88
N PHE A 125 19.59 -6.73 -8.55
CA PHE A 125 20.29 -7.67 -7.67
C PHE A 125 21.82 -7.76 -7.81
N GLU A 126 22.48 -7.00 -8.69
CA GLU A 126 23.94 -7.09 -8.87
C GLU A 126 24.73 -6.44 -7.73
N SER A 127 24.19 -5.36 -7.15
CA SER A 127 24.88 -4.57 -6.13
C SER A 127 23.93 -4.13 -5.03
N LYS A 128 24.47 -4.04 -3.82
CA LYS A 128 23.77 -3.53 -2.65
C LYS A 128 24.77 -2.92 -1.67
N ARG A 129 24.28 -2.01 -0.83
CA ARG A 129 25.04 -1.44 0.27
C ARG A 129 24.25 -1.50 1.57
N THR A 130 24.97 -1.66 2.67
CA THR A 130 24.41 -1.49 4.01
C THR A 130 24.21 0.01 4.26
N ILE A 131 22.98 0.39 4.60
CA ILE A 131 22.62 1.80 4.87
C ILE A 131 22.59 2.10 6.36
N TYR A 132 22.42 1.07 7.20
CA TYR A 132 22.48 1.18 8.65
C TYR A 132 22.94 -0.17 9.24
N PRO A 133 23.79 -0.19 10.29
CA PRO A 133 24.50 -1.40 10.68
C PRO A 133 23.74 -2.30 11.68
N ALA A 134 22.53 -1.94 12.09
CA ALA A 134 21.79 -2.64 13.15
C ALA A 134 20.28 -2.71 12.88
N GLU A 135 19.60 -3.66 13.52
CA GLU A 135 18.15 -3.79 13.45
C GLU A 135 17.46 -2.68 14.26
N VAL A 136 16.22 -2.33 13.88
CA VAL A 136 15.41 -1.30 14.54
C VAL A 136 14.13 -1.95 15.03
N HIS A 137 14.18 -2.71 16.12
CA HIS A 137 12.98 -3.36 16.66
C HIS A 137 12.90 -3.36 18.19
N ASP A 138 13.68 -2.53 18.88
CA ASP A 138 13.50 -2.24 20.32
C ASP A 138 13.36 -3.48 21.23
N GLY A 139 13.98 -4.60 20.83
CA GLY A 139 13.93 -5.87 21.57
C GLY A 139 12.68 -6.72 21.35
N PHE A 140 11.82 -6.40 20.37
CA PHE A 140 10.66 -7.22 20.01
C PHE A 140 11.08 -8.60 19.49
N GLU A 141 10.38 -9.65 19.90
CA GLU A 141 10.74 -11.03 19.56
C GLU A 141 10.10 -11.52 18.25
N LYS A 142 8.92 -10.99 17.91
CA LYS A 142 8.08 -11.40 16.78
C LYS A 142 7.80 -10.21 15.88
N VAL A 143 8.80 -9.84 15.09
CA VAL A 143 8.68 -8.82 14.04
C VAL A 143 8.15 -9.46 12.75
N ARG A 144 7.03 -8.95 12.25
CA ARG A 144 6.40 -9.39 10.99
C ARG A 144 6.68 -8.46 9.83
N ALA A 145 6.67 -7.15 10.07
CA ALA A 145 7.00 -6.13 9.10
C ALA A 145 8.27 -5.40 9.56
N ASP A 146 9.18 -5.17 8.62
CA ASP A 146 10.45 -4.46 8.85
C ASP A 146 10.76 -3.65 7.59
N GLN A 147 10.15 -2.47 7.46
CA GLN A 147 9.98 -1.76 6.20
C GLN A 147 10.74 -0.44 6.22
N TRP A 148 11.79 -0.33 5.42
CA TRP A 148 12.73 0.79 5.43
C TRP A 148 12.55 1.61 4.16
N HIS A 149 12.41 2.93 4.27
CA HIS A 149 12.42 3.82 3.11
C HIS A 149 13.14 5.13 3.43
N TYR A 150 13.60 5.81 2.38
CA TYR A 150 14.19 7.14 2.48
C TYR A 150 13.10 8.21 2.46
N ALA A 151 13.29 9.26 3.24
CA ALA A 151 12.57 10.52 3.13
C ALA A 151 13.49 11.64 3.60
N ASP A 152 13.42 12.83 2.99
CA ASP A 152 13.95 14.04 3.61
C ASP A 152 12.89 14.49 4.64
N TYR A 153 12.94 13.99 5.86
CA TYR A 153 11.81 14.08 6.80
C TYR A 153 11.57 15.51 7.27
N ASP A 154 12.64 16.29 7.47
CA ASP A 154 12.58 17.67 7.96
C ASP A 154 13.09 18.71 6.95
N GLY A 155 13.16 18.36 5.68
CA GLY A 155 13.40 19.33 4.61
C GLY A 155 14.81 19.94 4.65
N ASP A 156 15.77 19.27 5.27
CA ASP A 156 17.16 19.72 5.36
C ASP A 156 18.02 19.30 4.15
N GLY A 157 17.43 18.51 3.24
CA GLY A 157 18.05 18.00 2.02
C GLY A 157 18.90 16.75 2.24
N SER A 158 18.97 16.23 3.47
CA SER A 158 19.58 14.94 3.78
C SER A 158 18.50 13.87 3.84
N LEU A 159 18.76 12.72 3.19
CA LEU A 159 17.85 11.59 3.31
C LEU A 159 17.96 10.98 4.71
N ASP A 160 16.84 10.97 5.42
CA ASP A 160 16.59 10.23 6.64
C ASP A 160 16.07 8.82 6.33
N LEU A 161 16.07 7.96 7.35
CA LEU A 161 15.43 6.65 7.27
C LEU A 161 14.13 6.64 8.07
N ILE A 162 13.06 6.22 7.41
CA ILE A 162 11.78 5.93 8.04
C ILE A 162 11.58 4.42 8.05
N VAL A 163 11.34 3.87 9.24
CA VAL A 163 11.27 2.43 9.46
C VAL A 163 9.95 2.04 10.10
N GLY A 164 9.14 1.26 9.38
CA GLY A 164 7.89 0.67 9.88
C GLY A 164 8.13 -0.72 10.46
N ILE A 165 7.78 -0.92 11.73
CA ILE A 165 7.96 -2.18 12.46
C ILE A 165 6.61 -2.74 12.90
N GLY A 166 6.26 -3.90 12.36
CA GLY A 166 5.05 -4.64 12.72
C GLY A 166 5.35 -5.69 13.79
N VAL A 167 4.80 -5.52 14.98
CA VAL A 167 5.11 -6.31 16.19
C VAL A 167 3.94 -7.23 16.56
N TRP A 168 4.25 -8.52 16.70
CA TRP A 168 3.28 -9.59 16.93
C TRP A 168 3.49 -10.29 18.29
N ASP A 169 4.31 -9.70 19.16
CA ASP A 169 4.72 -10.25 20.46
C ASP A 169 3.50 -10.70 21.27
N ASP A 170 2.52 -9.80 21.38
CA ASP A 170 1.34 -9.96 22.20
C ASP A 170 0.21 -10.74 21.53
N TYR A 171 0.10 -10.74 20.19
CA TYR A 171 -1.06 -11.27 19.47
C TYR A 171 -1.26 -12.77 19.69
N GLY A 172 -0.19 -13.56 19.56
CA GLY A 172 -0.24 -15.03 19.59
C GLY A 172 -1.14 -15.63 18.49
N TRP A 173 -0.77 -16.80 17.97
CA TRP A 173 -1.51 -17.47 16.88
C TRP A 173 -2.79 -18.16 17.43
N ASP A 174 -2.96 -19.45 17.20
CA ASP A 174 -4.25 -20.15 17.27
C ASP A 174 -4.81 -20.39 18.69
N ASN A 175 -4.04 -20.10 19.74
CA ASN A 175 -4.40 -20.39 21.13
C ASN A 175 -4.72 -19.13 21.95
N ALA A 176 -5.14 -18.07 21.27
CA ALA A 176 -5.39 -16.77 21.89
C ALA A 176 -6.76 -16.65 22.57
N HIS A 177 -7.59 -17.70 22.57
CA HIS A 177 -8.89 -17.70 23.24
C HIS A 177 -8.91 -18.69 24.41
N ASN A 178 -9.50 -18.29 25.54
CA ASN A 178 -9.70 -19.21 26.67
C ASN A 178 -10.83 -20.23 26.37
N SER A 179 -11.08 -21.15 27.30
CA SER A 179 -12.13 -22.17 27.16
C SER A 179 -13.56 -21.61 27.06
N LYS A 180 -13.75 -20.30 27.25
CA LYS A 180 -15.02 -19.58 27.06
C LYS A 180 -15.07 -18.79 25.74
N GLY A 181 -14.00 -18.80 24.94
CA GLY A 181 -13.91 -18.04 23.69
C GLY A 181 -13.53 -16.56 23.89
N GLU A 182 -12.95 -16.18 25.03
CA GLU A 182 -12.51 -14.80 25.28
C GLU A 182 -11.04 -14.64 24.85
N TRP A 183 -10.74 -13.58 24.10
CA TRP A 183 -9.37 -13.23 23.70
C TRP A 183 -8.50 -12.98 24.94
N MET A 184 -7.34 -13.63 25.00
CA MET A 184 -6.41 -13.61 26.16
C MET A 184 -5.14 -12.81 25.91
N ASN A 185 -4.95 -12.34 24.68
CA ASN A 185 -3.69 -11.81 24.18
C ASN A 185 -3.77 -10.28 23.99
N GLY A 186 -2.68 -9.63 23.65
CA GLY A 186 -2.70 -8.19 23.31
C GLY A 186 -2.97 -7.96 21.83
N PRO A 187 -3.06 -6.69 21.41
CA PRO A 187 -3.23 -6.33 20.01
C PRO A 187 -1.94 -6.55 19.21
N LEU A 188 -2.04 -6.45 17.89
CA LEU A 188 -0.88 -6.20 17.04
C LEU A 188 -0.46 -4.74 17.17
N HIS A 189 0.84 -4.48 17.11
CA HIS A 189 1.41 -3.15 17.17
C HIS A 189 2.19 -2.82 15.90
N GLY A 190 2.21 -1.54 15.53
CA GLY A 190 2.78 -1.05 14.28
C GLY A 190 3.43 0.29 14.50
N TYR A 191 4.73 0.26 14.82
CA TYR A 191 5.50 1.46 15.16
C TYR A 191 6.18 2.04 13.93
N VAL A 192 6.32 3.36 13.90
CA VAL A 192 7.10 4.08 12.89
C VAL A 192 8.28 4.76 13.58
N TYR A 193 9.49 4.52 13.08
CA TYR A 193 10.73 5.08 13.59
C TYR A 193 11.33 6.05 12.58
N LEU A 194 11.94 7.11 13.09
CA LEU A 194 12.83 8.01 12.39
C LEU A 194 14.26 7.75 12.85
N LEU A 195 15.18 7.57 11.89
CA LEU A 195 16.60 7.70 12.10
C LEU A 195 17.05 8.93 11.32
N ARG A 196 17.13 10.07 12.02
CA ARG A 196 17.50 11.34 11.40
C ARG A 196 18.96 11.33 10.96
N ASN A 197 19.24 11.79 9.76
CA ASN A 197 20.58 11.92 9.22
C ASN A 197 21.18 13.26 9.66
N GLU A 198 22.07 13.24 10.64
CA GLU A 198 22.81 14.42 11.10
C GLU A 198 24.01 14.76 10.20
N GLY A 199 24.21 13.98 9.13
CA GLY A 199 25.28 14.12 8.15
C GLY A 199 24.80 14.72 6.84
N THR A 200 25.00 13.99 5.75
CA THR A 200 24.48 14.32 4.41
C THR A 200 24.03 13.04 3.71
N THR A 201 23.28 13.12 2.62
CA THR A 201 22.92 11.94 1.81
C THR A 201 24.13 11.16 1.29
N GLY A 202 25.22 11.86 0.93
CA GLY A 202 26.45 11.23 0.42
C GLY A 202 27.34 10.60 1.50
N VAL A 203 27.28 11.12 2.72
CA VAL A 203 28.01 10.63 3.90
C VAL A 203 27.06 10.65 5.09
N PRO A 204 26.17 9.65 5.21
CA PRO A 204 25.13 9.65 6.22
C PRO A 204 25.70 9.43 7.62
N ALA A 205 25.11 10.11 8.59
CA ALA A 205 25.36 9.93 10.02
C ALA A 205 24.01 9.87 10.74
N TYR A 206 23.40 8.69 10.74
CA TYR A 206 22.10 8.50 11.35
C TYR A 206 22.18 8.52 12.87
N ALA A 207 21.30 9.30 13.49
CA ALA A 207 21.05 9.30 14.93
C ALA A 207 20.40 7.97 15.38
N ASP A 208 20.37 7.75 16.69
CA ASP A 208 19.66 6.60 17.27
C ASP A 208 18.17 6.63 16.87
N PRO A 209 17.56 5.46 16.59
CA PRO A 209 16.15 5.41 16.20
C PRO A 209 15.22 5.97 17.27
N VAL A 210 14.33 6.87 16.88
CA VAL A 210 13.26 7.40 17.72
C VAL A 210 11.91 7.08 17.12
N ARG A 211 10.91 6.79 17.95
CA ARG A 211 9.54 6.59 17.45
C ARG A 211 8.96 7.94 17.04
N ILE A 212 8.36 8.00 15.85
CA ILE A 212 7.58 9.15 15.41
C ILE A 212 6.34 9.23 16.29
N GLU A 213 6.02 10.45 16.75
CA GLU A 213 4.87 10.70 17.61
C GLU A 213 3.75 11.41 16.86
N ALA A 214 2.52 11.05 17.22
CA ALA A 214 1.30 11.73 16.81
C ALA A 214 0.48 12.10 18.05
N ALA A 215 0.09 13.37 18.18
CA ALA A 215 -0.59 13.91 19.36
C ALA A 215 0.14 13.59 20.69
N GLY A 216 1.48 13.66 20.68
CA GLY A 216 2.34 13.49 21.86
C GLY A 216 2.48 12.06 22.36
N ARG A 217 2.26 11.06 21.50
CA ARG A 217 2.49 9.64 21.79
C ARG A 217 3.07 8.94 20.56
N PRO A 218 3.88 7.89 20.72
CA PRO A 218 4.34 7.08 19.59
C PRO A 218 3.19 6.63 18.70
N ILE A 219 3.41 6.70 17.39
CA ILE A 219 2.49 6.11 16.40
C ILE A 219 2.47 4.59 16.63
N ASP A 220 1.25 4.05 16.73
CA ASP A 220 0.98 2.64 16.95
C ASP A 220 -0.29 2.27 16.15
N VAL A 221 -0.07 1.85 14.90
CA VAL A 221 -1.13 1.33 14.03
C VAL A 221 -1.24 -0.18 14.17
N TYR A 222 -2.32 -0.78 13.68
CA TYR A 222 -2.55 -2.20 13.90
C TYR A 222 -1.63 -3.08 13.02
N GLY A 223 -0.43 -3.43 13.48
CA GLY A 223 0.38 -4.57 13.00
C GLY A 223 1.17 -4.46 11.68
N MET A 224 0.72 -3.70 10.69
CA MET A 224 1.37 -3.59 9.36
C MET A 224 1.52 -2.12 8.95
N PRO A 225 2.51 -1.38 9.50
CA PRO A 225 2.53 0.07 9.39
C PRO A 225 2.75 0.59 7.96
N SER A 226 3.61 -0.05 7.15
CA SER A 226 3.85 0.33 5.75
C SER A 226 3.90 1.85 5.50
N PRO A 227 4.74 2.60 6.26
CA PRO A 227 4.69 4.05 6.26
C PRO A 227 5.02 4.62 4.88
N SER A 228 4.25 5.61 4.44
CA SER A 228 4.46 6.39 3.21
C SER A 228 4.31 7.86 3.53
N LEU A 229 5.35 8.66 3.25
CA LEU A 229 5.32 10.12 3.47
C LEU A 229 5.16 10.85 2.13
N ALA A 230 4.28 11.84 2.12
CA ALA A 230 3.97 12.66 0.96
C ALA A 230 3.23 13.93 1.41
N ASP A 231 3.20 14.96 0.57
CA ASP A 231 2.38 16.16 0.75
C ASP A 231 0.96 15.87 0.23
N PHE A 232 0.14 15.19 1.04
CA PHE A 232 -1.19 14.71 0.62
C PHE A 232 -2.25 15.82 0.61
N ASP A 233 -2.07 16.89 1.39
CA ASP A 233 -2.99 18.02 1.44
C ASP A 233 -2.50 19.27 0.69
N HIS A 234 -1.33 19.18 0.04
CA HIS A 234 -0.69 20.21 -0.78
C HIS A 234 -0.35 21.49 0.00
N ASP A 235 -0.04 21.36 1.29
CA ASP A 235 0.37 22.49 2.13
C ASP A 235 1.90 22.70 2.16
N GLY A 236 2.65 21.82 1.49
CA GLY A 236 4.09 21.90 1.32
C GLY A 236 4.89 21.20 2.43
N ASP A 237 4.23 20.41 3.29
CA ASP A 237 4.88 19.57 4.27
C ASP A 237 4.62 18.07 4.06
N LEU A 238 5.33 17.21 4.80
CA LEU A 238 5.17 15.77 4.65
C LEU A 238 4.18 15.26 5.70
N ASP A 239 3.05 14.76 5.20
CA ASP A 239 2.12 13.93 5.94
C ASP A 239 2.61 12.47 6.00
N LEU A 240 1.94 11.66 6.83
CA LEU A 240 2.19 10.23 6.94
C LEU A 240 0.92 9.42 6.73
N LEU A 241 0.98 8.50 5.77
CA LEU A 241 -0.03 7.46 5.56
C LEU A 241 0.54 6.10 5.95
N CYS A 242 -0.20 5.38 6.79
CA CYS A 242 0.11 4.02 7.19
C CYS A 242 -0.97 3.04 6.72
N GLY A 243 -0.53 1.84 6.37
CA GLY A 243 -1.41 0.68 6.27
C GLY A 243 -1.77 0.12 7.64
N GLU A 244 -2.57 -0.94 7.64
CA GLU A 244 -2.84 -1.77 8.81
C GLU A 244 -2.90 -3.25 8.42
N PHE A 245 -2.83 -4.13 9.41
CA PHE A 245 -3.00 -5.56 9.23
C PHE A 245 -4.39 -5.90 8.69
N MET A 246 -5.44 -5.16 9.04
CA MET A 246 -6.80 -5.59 8.71
C MET A 246 -7.21 -5.35 7.26
N ASP A 247 -6.95 -4.18 6.67
CA ASP A 247 -7.30 -3.81 5.27
C ASP A 247 -7.36 -2.29 5.02
N GLY A 248 -7.47 -1.47 6.07
CA GLY A 248 -7.64 -0.02 5.91
C GLY A 248 -6.44 0.83 6.31
N PHE A 249 -6.57 2.13 6.09
CA PHE A 249 -5.48 3.11 6.16
C PHE A 249 -5.67 4.11 7.29
N THR A 250 -4.55 4.51 7.91
CA THR A 250 -4.53 5.55 8.94
C THR A 250 -3.63 6.69 8.46
N TYR A 251 -4.23 7.87 8.34
CA TYR A 251 -3.59 9.11 7.93
C TYR A 251 -3.27 9.98 9.14
N PHE A 252 -2.05 10.47 9.18
CA PHE A 252 -1.53 11.39 10.19
C PHE A 252 -1.13 12.68 9.48
N GLN A 253 -1.98 13.70 9.63
CA GLN A 253 -1.69 15.02 9.09
C GLN A 253 -0.56 15.66 9.90
N ASN A 254 0.43 16.21 9.21
CA ASN A 254 1.37 17.12 9.79
C ASN A 254 0.75 18.53 9.82
N THR A 255 0.73 19.13 11.00
CA THR A 255 0.18 20.48 11.23
C THR A 255 1.25 21.46 11.68
N GLY A 256 2.51 21.01 11.63
CA GLY A 256 3.68 21.78 11.96
C GLY A 256 4.15 22.57 10.75
N SER A 257 5.33 22.20 10.27
CA SER A 257 5.87 22.72 9.02
C SER A 257 6.78 21.68 8.41
N ARG A 258 7.13 21.86 7.14
CA ARG A 258 8.13 21.04 6.45
C ARG A 258 9.42 20.77 7.23
N SER A 259 9.88 21.77 8.00
CA SER A 259 11.13 21.69 8.78
C SER A 259 10.98 21.25 10.23
N HIS A 260 9.76 21.24 10.73
CA HIS A 260 9.45 20.86 12.10
C HIS A 260 8.10 20.13 12.09
N PRO A 261 8.07 18.86 11.65
CA PRO A 261 6.82 18.10 11.56
C PRO A 261 6.17 17.91 12.93
N VAL A 262 4.85 18.11 12.99
CA VAL A 262 4.01 17.89 14.18
C VAL A 262 2.73 17.17 13.75
N TYR A 263 2.68 15.86 13.97
CA TYR A 263 1.53 15.05 13.60
C TYR A 263 0.39 15.13 14.62
N VAL A 264 -0.83 15.31 14.13
CA VAL A 264 -2.05 15.16 14.94
C VAL A 264 -2.50 13.69 15.01
N GLY A 265 -3.49 13.40 15.86
CA GLY A 265 -4.00 12.04 16.04
C GLY A 265 -4.49 11.43 14.73
N GLY A 266 -4.11 10.18 14.48
CA GLY A 266 -4.42 9.47 13.24
C GLY A 266 -5.92 9.34 12.97
N ARG A 267 -6.29 9.47 11.71
CA ARG A 267 -7.67 9.38 11.20
C ARG A 267 -7.77 8.22 10.22
N ARG A 268 -8.85 7.44 10.30
CA ARG A 268 -9.13 6.39 9.32
C ARG A 268 -9.62 7.03 8.04
N LEU A 269 -9.05 6.63 6.90
CA LEU A 269 -9.52 7.11 5.61
C LEU A 269 -10.91 6.56 5.31
N THR A 270 -11.74 7.38 4.67
CA THR A 270 -13.12 7.03 4.32
C THR A 270 -13.48 7.51 2.93
N HIS A 271 -14.40 6.78 2.28
CA HIS A 271 -15.05 7.19 1.04
C HIS A 271 -16.57 7.13 1.26
N GLU A 272 -17.27 8.24 1.03
CA GLU A 272 -18.72 8.37 1.24
C GLU A 272 -19.20 7.87 2.63
N GLY A 273 -18.42 8.16 3.68
CA GLY A 273 -18.74 7.79 5.06
C GLY A 273 -18.53 6.31 5.40
N ARG A 274 -17.91 5.53 4.52
CA ARG A 274 -17.46 4.16 4.78
C ARG A 274 -15.94 4.12 4.87
N ALA A 275 -15.40 3.21 5.68
CA ALA A 275 -13.96 2.98 5.73
C ALA A 275 -13.43 2.66 4.33
N LEU A 276 -12.36 3.34 3.93
CA LEU A 276 -11.59 2.98 2.75
C LEU A 276 -10.76 1.74 3.12
N ALA A 277 -11.01 0.64 2.44
CA ALA A 277 -10.45 -0.65 2.79
C ALA A 277 -10.16 -1.47 1.53
N MET A 278 -9.08 -2.22 1.58
CA MET A 278 -8.73 -3.27 0.61
C MET A 278 -9.66 -4.47 0.74
N HIS A 279 -9.49 -5.46 -0.14
CA HIS A 279 -10.30 -6.68 -0.08
C HIS A 279 -9.84 -7.63 1.02
N VAL A 280 -8.51 -7.73 1.25
CA VAL A 280 -7.93 -8.55 2.33
C VAL A 280 -6.85 -7.79 3.12
N GLN A 281 -6.11 -8.53 3.93
CA GLN A 281 -5.29 -8.06 5.05
C GLN A 281 -3.86 -7.70 4.63
N MET A 282 -3.03 -7.31 5.60
CA MET A 282 -1.58 -7.11 5.47
C MET A 282 -1.15 -6.20 4.32
N ILE A 283 -1.85 -5.08 4.17
CA ILE A 283 -1.69 -4.19 3.02
C ILE A 283 -0.34 -3.45 3.03
N THR A 284 0.18 -3.20 1.84
CA THR A 284 1.45 -2.47 1.65
C THR A 284 1.28 -1.26 0.72
N PRO A 285 0.73 -0.15 1.24
CA PRO A 285 0.63 1.10 0.48
C PRO A 285 2.00 1.68 0.12
N VAL A 286 2.09 2.24 -1.07
CA VAL A 286 3.19 3.07 -1.56
C VAL A 286 2.59 4.32 -2.18
N ALA A 287 3.00 5.49 -1.70
CA ALA A 287 2.58 6.77 -2.27
C ALA A 287 3.36 7.05 -3.56
N VAL A 288 2.65 7.44 -4.63
CA VAL A 288 3.22 7.78 -5.94
C VAL A 288 2.19 8.60 -6.72
N ASP A 289 2.64 9.58 -7.50
CA ASP A 289 1.80 10.24 -8.50
C ASP A 289 1.62 9.28 -9.69
N TRP A 290 0.57 8.47 -9.66
CA TRP A 290 0.44 7.35 -10.59
C TRP A 290 -0.01 7.82 -11.97
N ASP A 291 -0.98 8.74 -12.02
CA ASP A 291 -1.55 9.26 -13.26
C ASP A 291 -0.99 10.62 -13.70
N ARG A 292 -0.03 11.19 -12.94
CA ARG A 292 0.69 12.43 -13.24
C ARG A 292 -0.20 13.67 -13.22
N ASP A 293 -1.28 13.64 -12.44
CA ASP A 293 -2.11 14.81 -12.23
C ASP A 293 -1.57 15.75 -11.15
N GLY A 294 -0.55 15.31 -10.42
CA GLY A 294 0.20 16.07 -9.43
C GLY A 294 -0.25 15.81 -7.99
N ASP A 295 -1.26 14.97 -7.76
CA ASP A 295 -1.56 14.43 -6.44
C ASP A 295 -0.98 13.04 -6.18
N MET A 296 -0.78 12.72 -4.90
CA MET A 296 -0.14 11.47 -4.50
C MET A 296 -1.21 10.38 -4.33
N ASP A 297 -1.29 9.50 -5.33
CA ASP A 297 -2.06 8.26 -5.26
C ASP A 297 -1.40 7.23 -4.36
N ILE A 298 -2.12 6.12 -4.12
CA ILE A 298 -1.57 4.97 -3.41
C ILE A 298 -1.68 3.72 -4.27
N VAL A 299 -0.53 3.10 -4.56
CA VAL A 299 -0.44 1.73 -5.07
C VAL A 299 -0.32 0.77 -3.89
N VAL A 300 -1.23 -0.19 -3.78
CA VAL A 300 -1.37 -1.06 -2.60
C VAL A 300 -1.31 -2.52 -2.98
N GLY A 301 -0.36 -3.26 -2.41
CA GLY A 301 -0.35 -4.72 -2.44
C GLY A 301 -1.22 -5.30 -1.33
N ASP A 302 -2.01 -6.31 -1.69
CA ASP A 302 -2.92 -7.04 -0.79
C ASP A 302 -2.33 -8.40 -0.37
N GLU A 303 -2.84 -9.02 0.71
CA GLU A 303 -2.30 -10.29 1.21
C GLU A 303 -2.37 -11.41 0.17
N ASP A 304 -3.43 -11.46 -0.64
CA ASP A 304 -3.61 -12.49 -1.66
C ASP A 304 -2.73 -12.29 -2.91
N GLY A 305 -1.93 -11.23 -2.93
CA GLY A 305 -0.98 -10.94 -3.99
C GLY A 305 -1.47 -10.02 -5.07
N ARG A 306 -2.72 -9.57 -5.01
CA ARG A 306 -3.25 -8.59 -5.96
C ARG A 306 -2.75 -7.19 -5.61
N VAL A 307 -2.70 -6.32 -6.61
CA VAL A 307 -2.31 -4.91 -6.44
C VAL A 307 -3.43 -4.02 -6.94
N ALA A 308 -3.72 -2.96 -6.19
CA ALA A 308 -4.72 -1.96 -6.55
C ALA A 308 -4.15 -0.55 -6.58
N LEU A 309 -4.78 0.30 -7.37
CA LEU A 309 -4.69 1.75 -7.28
C LEU A 309 -5.79 2.26 -6.34
N ILE A 310 -5.43 3.20 -5.48
CA ILE A 310 -6.34 4.06 -4.73
C ILE A 310 -6.02 5.49 -5.19
N GLU A 311 -6.84 5.96 -6.12
CA GLU A 311 -6.70 7.26 -6.78
C GLU A 311 -7.08 8.38 -5.82
N HIS A 312 -6.20 9.36 -5.65
CA HIS A 312 -6.49 10.61 -4.95
C HIS A 312 -7.36 11.50 -5.86
N THR A 313 -8.24 12.31 -5.28
CA THR A 313 -9.24 13.08 -6.07
C THR A 313 -8.82 14.52 -6.36
N GLY A 314 -7.55 14.86 -6.14
CA GLY A 314 -7.05 16.23 -6.03
C GLY A 314 -7.71 17.08 -4.95
N LYS A 315 -8.36 16.49 -3.95
CA LYS A 315 -9.15 17.19 -2.92
C LYS A 315 -8.95 16.64 -1.53
N THR A 316 -9.11 17.53 -0.57
CA THR A 316 -9.17 17.23 0.86
C THR A 316 -10.53 17.57 1.46
N ASP A 317 -10.83 17.00 2.62
CA ASP A 317 -11.96 17.44 3.43
C ASP A 317 -11.68 18.77 4.17
N ALA A 318 -12.64 19.22 4.99
CA ALA A 318 -12.52 20.49 5.70
C ALA A 318 -11.40 20.53 6.74
N ASP A 319 -10.89 19.36 7.15
CA ASP A 319 -9.85 19.19 8.16
C ASP A 319 -8.53 18.71 7.51
N GLY A 320 -8.37 18.87 6.19
CA GLY A 320 -7.14 18.54 5.45
C GLY A 320 -6.94 17.04 5.18
N VAL A 321 -7.95 16.18 5.38
CA VAL A 321 -7.78 14.74 5.07
C VAL A 321 -7.90 14.53 3.57
N PRO A 322 -6.93 13.85 2.92
CA PRO A 322 -7.01 13.51 1.50
C PRO A 322 -8.23 12.63 1.18
N LEU A 323 -8.91 12.95 0.09
CA LEU A 323 -10.07 12.22 -0.39
C LEU A 323 -9.65 11.29 -1.53
N PHE A 324 -9.77 9.99 -1.28
CA PHE A 324 -9.44 8.94 -2.23
C PHE A 324 -10.71 8.25 -2.77
N LEU A 325 -10.60 7.69 -3.98
CA LEU A 325 -11.56 6.76 -4.56
C LEU A 325 -11.38 5.34 -3.98
N PRO A 326 -12.40 4.47 -4.07
CA PRO A 326 -12.27 3.07 -3.67
C PRO A 326 -11.19 2.33 -4.46
N PRO A 327 -10.56 1.28 -3.90
CA PRO A 327 -9.51 0.54 -4.59
C PRO A 327 -9.98 -0.05 -5.92
N GLN A 328 -9.17 0.14 -6.96
CA GLN A 328 -9.34 -0.49 -8.27
C GLN A 328 -8.16 -1.43 -8.52
N PHE A 329 -8.43 -2.73 -8.62
CA PHE A 329 -7.38 -3.72 -8.84
C PHE A 329 -6.85 -3.68 -10.26
N PHE A 330 -5.52 -3.66 -10.40
CA PHE A 330 -4.86 -3.71 -11.70
C PHE A 330 -5.12 -5.04 -12.40
N GLN A 331 -5.05 -5.04 -13.72
CA GLN A 331 -5.24 -6.23 -14.55
C GLN A 331 -4.00 -6.50 -15.39
N GLN A 332 -3.84 -7.75 -15.81
CA GLN A 332 -2.73 -8.19 -16.65
C GLN A 332 -3.21 -9.15 -17.75
N GLU A 333 -2.42 -9.29 -18.81
CA GLU A 333 -2.49 -10.46 -19.66
C GLU A 333 -2.03 -11.71 -18.89
N ALA A 334 -2.75 -12.82 -19.05
CA ALA A 334 -2.38 -14.11 -18.48
C ALA A 334 -1.11 -14.64 -19.15
N GLY A 335 -0.14 -15.07 -18.33
CA GLY A 335 1.10 -15.74 -18.76
C GLY A 335 0.98 -17.25 -18.92
#